data_AF-A0A380FIZ9-F1
#
_entry.id   AF-A0A380FIZ9-F1
#
_cell.length_a   1.000
_cell.length_b   1.000
_cell.length_c   1.000
_cell.angle_alpha   90.00
_cell.angle_beta   90.00
_cell.angle_gamma   90.00
#
_symmetry.space_group_name_H-M   'P 1'
#
loop_
_entity.id
_entity.type
_entity.pdbx_description
1 polymer ?
#
loop_
_entity_poly.entity_id
_entity_poly.type
_entity_poly.pdbx_seq_one_letter_code
_entity_poly.pdbx_strand_id
1 'polypeptide(L)' 'MKHEVKIFNDEFNVNLTDIPKLKFLDFSEEGVEVKANTKEINGTDGVVMGPINFGPFDLVLNFSFIGHDIDDYNLMLQKT' A
#
# COMPACT_ATOMS: atom_id res chain seq x y z
N MET A 1 11.16 -9.90 12.52
CA MET A 1 9.93 -10.52 11.99
C MET A 1 10.07 -10.62 10.49
N LYS A 2 9.52 -11.67 9.85
CA LYS A 2 9.51 -11.76 8.37
C LYS A 2 8.27 -11.01 7.87
N HIS A 3 8.47 -10.05 6.97
CA HIS A 3 7.38 -9.32 6.33
C HIS A 3 6.91 -10.08 5.08
N GLU A 4 5.60 -10.12 4.87
CA GLU A 4 4.95 -10.65 3.66
C GLU A 4 4.32 -9.48 2.90
N VAL A 5 4.50 -9.46 1.58
CA VAL A 5 3.94 -8.42 0.71
C VAL A 5 3.18 -9.09 -0.44
N LYS A 6 1.93 -8.70 -0.61
CA LYS A 6 0.98 -9.29 -1.54
C LYS A 6 0.23 -8.20 -2.29
N ILE A 7 0.05 -8.37 -3.59
CA ILE A 7 -0.90 -7.59 -4.40
C ILE A 7 -2.06 -8.51 -4.75
N PHE A 8 -3.29 -8.08 -4.48
CA PHE A 8 -4.48 -8.88 -4.72
C PHE A 8 -5.69 -8.01 -5.05
N ASN A 9 -6.62 -8.57 -5.82
CA ASN A 9 -7.98 -8.09 -6.02
C ASN A 9 -8.90 -9.29 -6.28
N ASP A 10 -10.11 -9.07 -6.79
CA ASP A 10 -11.06 -10.15 -7.10
C ASP A 10 -10.61 -11.06 -8.26
N GLU A 11 -9.65 -10.62 -9.07
CA GLU A 11 -9.18 -11.31 -10.28
C GLU A 11 -7.81 -11.97 -10.11
N PHE A 12 -6.94 -11.44 -9.25
CA PHE A 12 -5.58 -11.95 -9.06
C PHE A 12 -5.10 -11.86 -7.61
N ASN A 13 -4.12 -12.71 -7.27
CA ASN A 13 -3.50 -12.79 -5.95
C ASN A 13 -2.04 -13.20 -6.12
N VAL A 14 -1.12 -12.26 -5.90
CA VAL A 14 0.32 -12.44 -6.17
C VAL A 14 1.12 -12.08 -4.94
N ASN A 15 1.94 -13.03 -4.47
CA ASN A 15 2.92 -12.80 -3.42
C ASN A 15 4.21 -12.23 -4.00
N LEU A 16 4.49 -10.95 -3.75
CA LEU A 16 5.72 -10.31 -4.19
C LEU A 16 6.95 -10.86 -3.46
N THR A 17 6.79 -11.27 -2.20
CA THR A 17 7.88 -11.85 -1.41
C THR A 17 8.30 -13.25 -1.87
N ASP A 18 7.54 -13.88 -2.76
CA ASP A 18 7.86 -15.20 -3.31
C ASP A 18 8.60 -15.11 -4.65
N ILE A 19 8.73 -13.90 -5.24
CA ILE A 19 9.45 -13.68 -6.49
C ILE A 19 10.96 -13.87 -6.25
N PRO A 20 11.61 -14.83 -6.92
CA PRO A 20 13.05 -15.05 -6.75
C PRO A 20 13.85 -13.79 -7.09
N LYS A 21 14.93 -13.54 -6.33
CA LYS A 21 15.83 -12.39 -6.49
C LYS A 21 15.22 -11.01 -6.16
N LEU A 22 13.90 -10.92 -5.92
CA LEU A 22 13.26 -9.71 -5.42
C LEU A 22 13.21 -9.76 -3.89
N LYS A 23 13.77 -8.73 -3.24
CA LYS A 23 13.83 -8.64 -1.78
C LYS A 23 13.09 -7.39 -1.33
N PHE A 24 12.11 -7.59 -0.47
CA PHE A 24 11.45 -6.50 0.23
C PHE A 24 12.42 -5.83 1.22
N LEU A 25 12.47 -4.50 1.18
CA LEU A 25 13.33 -3.69 2.06
C LEU A 25 12.50 -3.08 3.18
N ASP A 26 11.56 -2.22 2.81
CA ASP A 26 10.67 -1.51 3.73
C ASP A 26 9.46 -0.93 2.96
N PHE A 27 8.60 -0.24 3.70
CA PHE A 27 7.47 0.50 3.16
C PHE A 27 7.35 1.85 3.86
N SER A 28 6.73 2.81 3.18
CA SER A 28 6.34 4.10 3.73
C SER A 28 4.89 4.39 3.35
N GLU A 29 4.13 4.89 4.31
CA GLU A 29 2.76 5.36 4.10
C GLU A 29 2.78 6.88 4.27
N GLU A 30 2.41 7.62 3.22
CA GLU A 30 2.19 9.05 3.38
C GLU A 30 0.85 9.27 4.10
N GLY A 31 0.91 10.01 5.21
CA GLY A 31 -0.13 10.09 6.24
C GLY A 31 -1.55 10.14 5.70
N VAL A 32 -2.36 9.17 6.12
CA VAL A 32 -3.78 9.07 5.74
C VAL A 32 -4.53 10.31 6.25
N GLU A 33 -5.00 11.17 5.34
CA GLU A 33 -5.92 12.24 5.71
C GLU A 33 -7.24 11.62 6.21
N VAL A 34 -7.46 11.68 7.52
CA VAL A 34 -8.72 11.26 8.13
C VAL A 34 -9.77 12.34 7.83
N LYS A 35 -10.68 12.06 6.89
CA LYS A 35 -11.83 12.93 6.62
C LYS A 35 -12.95 12.60 7.59
N ALA A 36 -12.93 13.25 8.76
CA ALA A 36 -14.05 13.20 9.69
C ALA A 36 -15.20 14.06 9.16
N ASN A 37 -16.29 13.42 8.73
CA ASN A 37 -17.52 14.14 8.39
C ASN A 37 -18.22 14.56 9.69
N THR A 38 -17.96 15.77 10.18
CA THR A 38 -18.69 16.34 11.31
C THR A 38 -19.99 16.98 10.82
N LYS A 39 -21.12 16.61 11.43
CA LYS A 39 -22.38 17.35 11.27
C LYS A 39 -22.62 18.17 12.52
N GLU A 40 -22.61 19.49 12.37
CA GLU A 40 -23.05 20.42 13.42
C GLU A 40 -24.58 20.48 13.44
N ILE A 41 -25.19 20.32 14.62
CA ILE A 41 -26.63 20.46 14.81
C ILE A 41 -26.89 21.81 15.47
N ASN A 42 -27.47 22.76 14.72
CA ASN A 42 -27.83 24.07 15.26
C ASN A 42 -28.88 23.92 16.37
N GLY A 43 -28.52 24.30 17.61
CA GLY A 43 -29.42 24.35 18.76
C GLY A 43 -29.05 23.48 19.97
N THR A 44 -27.97 22.70 19.90
CA THR A 44 -27.43 21.94 21.05
C THR A 44 -25.89 21.99 21.00
N ASP A 45 -25.21 22.15 22.14
CA ASP A 45 -23.74 22.12 22.20
C ASP A 45 -23.25 20.67 22.04
N GLY A 46 -22.98 20.26 20.79
CA GLY A 46 -22.49 18.93 20.47
C GLY A 46 -22.31 18.66 18.99
N VAL A 47 -21.26 17.93 18.64
CA VAL A 47 -20.96 17.45 17.28
C VAL A 47 -21.30 15.96 17.19
N VAL A 48 -22.09 15.57 16.19
CA VAL A 48 -22.30 14.14 15.89
C VAL A 48 -21.24 13.73 14.87
N MET A 49 -20.32 12.84 15.27
CA MET A 49 -19.37 12.23 14.34
C MET A 49 -20.13 11.35 13.35
N GLY A 50 -20.06 11.71 12.06
CA GLY A 50 -20.47 10.84 10.97
C GLY A 50 -19.46 9.71 10.74
N PRO A 51 -19.67 8.86 9.72
CA PRO A 51 -18.73 7.81 9.36
C PRO A 51 -17.32 8.39 9.11
N ILE A 52 -16.32 7.78 9.75
CA ILE A 52 -14.90 8.04 9.47
C ILE A 52 -14.55 7.36 8.15
N ASN A 53 -14.18 8.15 7.15
CA ASN A 53 -13.65 7.64 5.89
C ASN A 53 -12.17 8.02 5.80
N PHE A 54 -11.34 7.07 5.38
CA PHE A 54 -9.95 7.32 5.05
C PHE A 54 -9.89 7.91 3.64
N GLY A 55 -9.17 9.03 3.47
CA GLY A 55 -8.84 9.52 2.14
C GLY A 55 -7.96 8.52 1.38
N PRO A 56 -7.85 8.65 0.05
CA PRO A 56 -6.78 7.97 -0.67
C PRO A 56 -5.43 8.34 -0.06
N PHE A 57 -4.51 7.39 -0.01
CA PHE A 57 -3.16 7.57 0.49
C PHE A 57 -2.18 6.84 -0.42
N ASP A 58 -0.93 7.29 -0.43
CA ASP A 58 0.13 6.66 -1.19
C ASP A 58 0.87 5.66 -0.30
N LEU A 59 0.89 4.41 -0.75
CA LEU A 59 1.69 3.34 -0.18
C LEU A 59 2.93 3.13 -1.07
N VAL A 60 4.11 3.45 -0.53
CA VAL A 60 5.39 3.23 -1.21
C VAL A 60 6.02 1.95 -0.69
N LEU A 61 6.29 1.01 -1.59
CA LEU A 61 6.95 -0.26 -1.27
C LEU A 61 8.35 -0.28 -1.89
N ASN A 62 9.38 -0.46 -1.07
CA ASN A 62 10.76 -0.49 -1.55
C ASN A 62 11.27 -1.93 -1.68
N PHE A 63 11.83 -2.24 -2.84
CA PHE A 63 12.41 -3.54 -3.14
C PHE A 63 13.82 -3.39 -3.70
N SER A 64 14.67 -4.38 -3.46
CA SER A 64 15.91 -4.59 -4.22
C SER A 64 15.80 -5.83 -5.10
N PHE A 65 16.46 -5.78 -6.25
CA PHE A 65 16.61 -6.91 -7.15
C PHE A 65 18.09 -7.24 -7.33
N ILE A 66 18.45 -8.52 -7.23
CA ILE A 66 19.83 -8.99 -7.44
C ILE A 66 19.85 -10.03 -8.56
N GLY A 67 20.16 -9.57 -9.77
CA GLY A 67 20.42 -10.40 -10.95
C GLY A 67 21.92 -10.70 -11.14
N HIS A 68 22.24 -11.59 -12.08
CA HIS A 68 23.62 -11.83 -12.51
C HIS A 68 24.10 -10.75 -13.49
N ASP A 69 23.20 -10.25 -14.33
CA ASP A 69 23.45 -9.21 -15.33
C ASP A 69 22.21 -8.31 -15.50
N ILE A 70 22.28 -7.38 -16.46
CA ILE A 70 21.19 -6.44 -16.76
C ILE A 70 20.00 -7.11 -17.47
N ASP A 71 20.22 -8.24 -18.14
CA ASP A 71 19.16 -8.96 -18.85
C ASP A 71 18.22 -9.65 -17.86
N ASP A 72 18.76 -10.18 -16.75
CA ASP A 72 17.99 -10.65 -15.60
C ASP A 72 17.02 -9.57 -15.07
N TYR A 73 17.48 -8.32 -14.99
CA TYR A 73 16.65 -7.18 -14.54
C TYR A 73 15.57 -6.83 -15.56
N ASN A 74 15.93 -6.76 -16.84
CA ASN A 74 14.97 -6.47 -17.92
C ASN A 74 13.88 -7.54 -18.03
N LEU A 75 14.24 -8.82 -17.87
CA LEU A 75 13.29 -9.94 -17.85
C LEU A 75 12.34 -9.87 -16.66
N MET A 76 12.84 -9.48 -15.48
CA MET A 76 12.01 -9.29 -14.30
C MET A 76 10.98 -8.18 -14.50
N LEU A 77 11.37 -7.07 -15.12
CA LEU A 77 10.46 -5.97 -15.45
C LEU A 77 9.40 -6.35 -16.49
N GLN A 78 9.73 -7.19 -17.49
CA GLN A 78 8.76 -7.62 -18.51
C GLN A 78 7.72 -8.61 -18.01
N LYS A 79 8.06 -9.40 -16.98
CA LYS A 79 7.18 -10.45 -16.43
C LYS A 79 6.18 -9.91 -15.40
N THR A 80 6.43 -8.71 -14.89
CA THR A 80 5.57 -8.02 -13.91
C THR A 80 4.58 -7.12 -14.65
#